data_AF-A0A1H7B556-F1
#
_entry.id   AF-A0A1H7B556-F1
#
_cell.length_a   1.000
_cell.length_b   1.000
_cell.length_c   1.000
_cell.angle_alpha   90.00
_cell.angle_beta   90.00
_cell.angle_gamma   90.00
#
_symmetry.space_group_name_H-M   'P 1'
#
loop_
_entity.id
_entity.type
_entity.pdbx_description
1 polymer ?
#
loop_
_entity_poly.entity_id
_entity_poly.type
_entity_poly.pdbx_seq_one_letter_code
_entity_poly.pdbx_strand_id
1 'polypeptide(L)'
;MVQVVFQLRFLTGALLAAPPLQAMAVRDVTVGALAWLCATWQVYLLNGLCDRTEDRHNGSGRPLATGALPASAARTIATVLSAVAVALGALVSTGFAMLVVVMLALGWLYSAAPRPQKANLPGFVAVVVAGGLVTYLAGWHAAGGGVPDPRMLAVALALSFWMGLVGMTKDLPDVAGDRLAGRHTLPIVLPERTARILLALGALIVAGGLAAVSVTEPTLLPLAGLLLTGAVVLSCCVLTRISDGDRSRRRRPYRAFMLTQYAVHLTAIAQCLAI
;
A
#
# COMPACT_ATOMS: atom_id res chain seq x y z
N MET A 1 5.04 3.20 10.88
CA MET A 1 4.16 2.11 10.39
C MET A 1 4.02 2.11 8.86
N VAL A 2 3.38 3.09 8.20
CA VAL A 2 3.10 3.01 6.74
C VAL A 2 4.35 2.85 5.86
N GLN A 3 5.46 3.52 6.15
CA GLN A 3 6.68 3.37 5.35
C GLN A 3 7.31 1.97 5.46
N VAL A 4 7.16 1.32 6.63
CA VAL A 4 7.65 -0.06 6.84
C VAL A 4 6.95 -1.02 5.88
N VAL A 5 5.63 -0.88 5.69
CA VAL A 5 4.92 -1.80 4.79
C VAL A 5 5.28 -1.60 3.31
N PHE A 6 5.67 -0.39 2.88
CA PHE A 6 6.21 -0.17 1.54
C PHE A 6 7.56 -0.88 1.37
N GLN A 7 8.43 -0.80 2.37
CA GLN A 7 9.72 -1.50 2.36
C GLN A 7 9.54 -3.02 2.39
N LEU A 8 8.60 -3.53 3.17
CA LEU A 8 8.28 -4.96 3.18
C LEU A 8 7.79 -5.43 1.80
N ARG A 9 6.91 -4.68 1.13
CA ARG A 9 6.47 -4.99 -0.25
C ARG A 9 7.62 -5.01 -1.24
N PHE A 10 8.47 -3.98 -1.17
CA PHE A 10 9.66 -3.88 -1.99
C PHE A 10 10.56 -5.10 -1.79
N LEU A 11 10.88 -5.44 -0.53
CA LEU A 11 11.72 -6.59 -0.22
C LEU A 11 11.08 -7.93 -0.60
N THR A 12 9.77 -8.09 -0.40
CA THR A 12 9.05 -9.28 -0.88
C THR A 12 9.14 -9.40 -2.41
N GLY A 13 9.02 -8.28 -3.14
CA GLY A 13 9.25 -8.25 -4.58
C GLY A 13 10.68 -8.64 -4.96
N ALA A 14 11.68 -8.15 -4.23
CA ALA A 14 13.09 -8.47 -4.46
C ALA A 14 13.43 -9.95 -4.17
N LEU A 15 12.88 -10.52 -3.10
CA LEU A 15 13.24 -11.86 -2.62
C LEU A 15 12.47 -12.97 -3.32
N LEU A 16 11.17 -12.80 -3.61
CA LEU A 16 10.41 -13.78 -4.39
C LEU A 16 10.82 -13.82 -5.87
N ALA A 17 11.55 -12.80 -6.34
CA ALA A 17 12.05 -12.66 -7.70
C ALA A 17 13.37 -13.40 -7.96
N ALA A 18 14.19 -13.57 -6.92
CA ALA A 18 15.60 -13.87 -7.11
C ALA A 18 15.86 -15.38 -6.95
N PRO A 19 16.43 -16.08 -7.96
CA PRO A 19 17.28 -17.23 -7.66
C PRO A 19 18.41 -16.76 -6.71
N PRO A 20 19.00 -17.64 -5.87
CA PRO A 20 19.71 -17.26 -4.65
C PRO A 20 20.59 -16.02 -4.84
N LEU A 21 20.34 -14.98 -4.02
CA LEU A 21 20.91 -13.64 -4.12
C LEU A 21 22.41 -13.71 -4.47
N GLN A 22 22.74 -13.52 -5.75
CA GLN A 22 24.13 -13.32 -6.14
C GLN A 22 24.63 -12.05 -5.44
N ALA A 23 25.91 -11.99 -5.07
CA ALA A 23 26.50 -10.88 -4.30
C ALA A 23 26.26 -9.48 -4.93
N MET A 24 25.99 -9.42 -6.23
CA MET A 24 25.64 -8.20 -6.96
C MET A 24 24.26 -7.62 -6.58
N ALA A 25 23.35 -8.42 -6.01
CA ALA A 25 21.99 -7.99 -5.65
C ALA A 25 21.92 -7.13 -4.37
N VAL A 26 22.89 -7.23 -3.44
CA VAL A 26 22.77 -6.58 -2.13
C VAL A 26 22.90 -5.06 -2.23
N ARG A 27 23.86 -4.56 -3.03
CA ARG A 27 24.04 -3.12 -3.25
C ARG A 27 22.78 -2.51 -3.87
N ASP A 28 22.32 -3.09 -4.98
CA ASP A 28 21.25 -2.52 -5.78
C ASP A 28 19.89 -2.62 -5.08
N VAL A 29 19.62 -3.71 -4.35
CA VAL A 29 18.46 -3.81 -3.45
C VAL A 29 18.53 -2.76 -2.33
N THR A 30 19.71 -2.51 -1.76
CA THR A 30 19.86 -1.50 -0.68
C THR A 30 19.66 -0.08 -1.21
N VAL A 31 20.33 0.28 -2.31
CA VAL A 31 20.18 1.60 -2.96
C VAL A 31 18.75 1.78 -3.46
N GLY A 32 18.17 0.75 -4.05
CA GLY A 32 16.78 0.72 -4.50
C GLY A 32 15.79 0.91 -3.35
N ALA A 33 15.99 0.24 -2.21
CA ALA A 33 15.17 0.41 -1.02
C ALA A 33 15.22 1.85 -0.49
N LEU A 34 16.39 2.50 -0.49
CA LEU A 34 16.56 3.91 -0.12
C LEU A 34 15.87 4.86 -1.11
N ALA A 35 16.03 4.60 -2.42
CA ALA A 35 15.34 5.34 -3.47
C ALA A 35 13.81 5.24 -3.29
N TRP A 36 13.31 4.02 -3.05
CA TRP A 36 11.90 3.75 -2.84
C TRP A 36 11.37 4.42 -1.57
N LEU A 37 12.16 4.41 -0.49
CA LEU A 37 11.84 5.10 0.75
C LEU A 37 11.68 6.61 0.53
N CYS A 38 12.57 7.22 -0.26
CA CYS A 38 12.48 8.63 -0.62
C CYS A 38 11.21 8.91 -1.43
N ALA A 39 10.91 8.07 -2.43
CA ALA A 39 9.71 8.20 -3.25
C ALA A 39 8.44 8.07 -2.39
N THR A 40 8.32 7.06 -1.53
CA THR A 40 7.13 6.83 -0.71
C THR A 40 6.97 7.88 0.40
N TRP A 41 8.05 8.44 0.93
CA TRP A 41 7.99 9.61 1.80
C TRP A 41 7.50 10.86 1.08
N GLN A 42 7.99 11.10 -0.14
CA GLN A 42 7.51 12.19 -0.97
C GLN A 42 6.00 12.08 -1.21
N VAL A 43 5.52 10.89 -1.61
CA VAL A 43 4.08 10.66 -1.87
C VAL A 43 3.26 10.89 -0.60
N TYR A 44 3.77 10.46 0.56
CA TYR A 44 3.11 10.67 1.85
C TYR A 44 3.04 12.16 2.23
N LEU A 45 4.13 12.91 2.04
CA LEU A 45 4.18 14.35 2.30
C LEU A 45 3.27 15.12 1.35
N LEU A 46 3.26 14.78 0.06
CA LEU A 46 2.37 15.38 -0.93
C LEU A 46 0.91 15.15 -0.54
N ASN A 47 0.55 13.93 -0.12
CA ASN A 47 -0.79 13.64 0.38
C ASN A 47 -1.14 14.52 1.59
N GLY A 48 -0.25 14.61 2.58
CA GLY A 48 -0.48 15.43 3.78
C GLY A 48 -0.58 16.94 3.50
N LEU A 49 0.13 17.44 2.47
CA LEU A 49 0.03 18.82 2.03
C LEU A 49 -1.36 19.12 1.44
N CYS A 50 -1.89 18.21 0.63
CA CYS A 50 -3.22 18.32 0.04
C CYS A 50 -4.35 18.14 1.08
N ASP A 51 -4.17 17.26 2.06
CA ASP A 51 -5.22 16.86 3.01
C ASP A 51 -5.23 17.66 4.31
N ARG A 52 -4.42 18.73 4.42
CA ARG A 52 -4.20 19.44 5.68
C ARG A 52 -5.49 19.87 6.39
N THR A 53 -6.48 20.36 5.64
CA THR A 53 -7.77 20.83 6.21
C THR A 53 -8.60 19.68 6.76
N GLU A 54 -8.72 18.59 5.99
CA GLU A 54 -9.43 17.38 6.39
C GLU A 54 -8.74 16.69 7.56
N ASP A 55 -7.41 16.52 7.50
CA ASP A 55 -6.63 15.90 8.55
C ASP A 55 -6.79 16.65 9.88
N ARG A 56 -6.84 18.00 9.84
CA ARG A 56 -7.14 18.83 11.02
C ARG A 56 -8.54 18.57 11.55
N HIS A 57 -9.55 18.54 10.67
CA HIS A 57 -10.93 18.27 11.05
C HIS A 57 -11.08 16.88 11.70
N ASN A 58 -10.38 15.88 11.16
CA ASN A 58 -10.38 14.50 11.65
C ASN A 58 -9.53 14.28 12.92
N GLY A 59 -8.96 15.34 13.52
CA GLY A 59 -8.11 15.26 14.70
C GLY A 59 -6.80 14.47 14.47
N SER A 60 -6.25 14.54 13.26
CA SER A 60 -5.03 13.81 12.87
C SER A 60 -3.81 14.32 13.64
N GLY A 61 -3.04 13.40 14.22
CA GLY A 61 -1.76 13.70 14.86
C GLY A 61 -0.61 13.94 13.89
N ARG A 62 -0.87 14.04 12.57
CA ARG A 62 0.17 14.29 11.56
C ARG A 62 0.82 15.67 11.77
N PRO A 63 2.15 15.80 11.64
CA PRO A 63 2.85 17.08 11.83
C PRO A 63 2.32 18.23 10.95
N LEU A 64 1.91 17.94 9.71
CA LEU A 64 1.29 18.92 8.80
C LEU A 64 -0.09 19.39 9.29
N ALA A 65 -0.86 18.47 9.88
CA ALA A 65 -2.18 18.78 10.42
C ALA A 65 -2.05 19.62 11.69
N THR A 66 -1.19 19.21 12.64
CA THR A 66 -0.98 19.94 13.90
C THR A 66 -0.23 21.26 13.73
N GLY A 67 0.43 21.48 12.59
CA GLY A 67 1.25 22.65 12.34
C GLY A 67 2.69 22.53 12.83
N ALA A 68 3.07 21.40 13.43
CA ALA A 68 4.45 21.10 13.83
C ALA A 68 5.44 21.06 12.65
N LEU A 69 4.95 20.78 11.43
CA LEU A 69 5.74 20.89 10.20
C LEU A 69 5.16 22.00 9.31
N PRO A 70 5.90 23.09 9.05
CA PRO A 70 5.47 24.15 8.13
C PRO A 70 5.25 23.61 6.71
N ALA A 71 4.21 24.09 6.03
CA ALA A 71 3.88 23.65 4.68
C ALA A 71 4.97 23.98 3.64
N SER A 72 5.68 25.10 3.81
CA SER A 72 6.84 25.46 2.99
C SER A 72 7.97 24.45 3.14
N ALA A 73 8.33 24.10 4.38
CA ALA A 73 9.35 23.10 4.67
C ALA A 73 8.97 21.72 4.10
N ALA A 74 7.71 21.29 4.28
CA ALA A 74 7.24 20.03 3.71
C ALA A 74 7.29 20.00 2.17
N ARG A 75 7.01 21.12 1.49
CA ARG A 75 7.16 21.24 0.04
C ARG A 75 8.63 21.08 -0.38
N THR A 76 9.54 21.79 0.29
CA THR A 76 10.97 21.67 0.02
C THR A 76 11.46 20.23 0.23
N ILE A 77 11.09 19.60 1.35
CA ILE A 77 11.46 18.21 1.64
C ILE A 77 10.90 17.28 0.57
N ALA A 78 9.63 17.43 0.16
CA ALA A 78 9.03 16.61 -0.89
C ALA A 78 9.78 16.76 -2.22
N THR A 79 10.18 17.98 -2.62
CA THR A 79 10.97 18.22 -3.84
C THR A 79 12.35 17.58 -3.76
N VAL A 80 13.07 17.74 -2.64
CA VAL A 80 14.39 17.11 -2.45
C VAL A 80 14.27 15.58 -2.50
N LEU A 81 13.27 15.01 -1.81
CA LEU A 81 13.03 13.57 -1.82
C LEU A 81 12.72 13.04 -3.23
N SER A 82 11.96 13.76 -4.06
CA SER A 82 11.76 13.40 -5.47
C SER A 82 13.09 13.31 -6.22
N ALA A 83 13.93 14.34 -6.10
CA ALA A 83 15.22 14.40 -6.80
C ALA A 83 16.16 13.29 -6.33
N VAL A 84 16.26 13.07 -5.02
CA VAL A 84 17.07 12.00 -4.43
C VAL A 84 16.55 10.62 -4.85
N ALA A 85 15.24 10.40 -4.85
CA ALA A 85 14.66 9.12 -5.27
C ALA A 85 15.02 8.79 -6.72
N VAL A 86 14.90 9.75 -7.64
CA VAL A 86 15.25 9.56 -9.05
C VAL A 86 16.75 9.36 -9.22
N ALA A 87 17.58 10.15 -8.55
CA ALA A 87 19.04 10.03 -8.60
C ALA A 87 19.51 8.66 -8.10
N LEU A 88 19.04 8.22 -6.93
CA LEU A 88 19.35 6.89 -6.39
C LEU A 88 18.80 5.77 -7.28
N GLY A 89 17.60 5.96 -7.84
CA GLY A 89 17.02 4.99 -8.77
C GLY A 89 17.86 4.81 -10.04
N ALA A 90 18.42 5.90 -10.56
CA ALA A 90 19.32 5.85 -11.71
C ALA A 90 20.66 5.14 -11.43
N LEU A 91 21.10 5.11 -10.16
CA LEU A 91 22.27 4.32 -9.74
C LEU A 91 22.00 2.81 -9.71
N VAL A 92 20.73 2.39 -9.61
CA VAL A 92 20.31 0.99 -9.71
C VAL A 92 20.21 0.60 -11.19
N SER A 93 19.34 1.27 -11.95
CA SER A 93 19.23 1.10 -13.41
C SER A 93 18.23 2.11 -13.99
N THR A 94 18.27 2.31 -15.31
CA THR A 94 17.27 3.12 -16.03
C THR A 94 15.84 2.61 -15.83
N GLY A 95 15.63 1.28 -15.89
CA GLY A 95 14.31 0.69 -15.69
C GLY A 95 13.77 0.91 -14.27
N PHE A 96 14.62 0.78 -13.25
CA PHE A 96 14.25 1.09 -11.88
C PHE A 96 13.92 2.59 -11.70
N ALA A 97 14.72 3.50 -12.26
CA ALA A 97 14.45 4.93 -12.22
C ALA A 97 13.08 5.29 -12.84
N MET A 98 12.69 4.61 -13.92
CA MET A 98 11.35 4.76 -14.51
C MET A 98 10.24 4.31 -13.55
N LEU A 99 10.43 3.21 -12.81
CA LEU A 99 9.47 2.78 -11.79
C LEU A 99 9.35 3.79 -10.66
N VAL A 100 10.45 4.44 -10.25
CA VAL A 100 10.42 5.55 -9.28
C VAL A 100 9.59 6.72 -9.82
N VAL A 101 9.82 7.14 -11.07
CA VAL A 101 9.04 8.21 -11.70
C VAL A 101 7.56 7.84 -11.79
N VAL A 102 7.23 6.60 -12.13
CA VAL A 102 5.84 6.10 -12.14
C VAL A 102 5.24 6.18 -10.73
N MET A 103 5.96 5.80 -9.68
CA MET A 103 5.46 5.90 -8.30
C MET A 103 5.19 7.35 -7.89
N LEU A 104 6.09 8.27 -8.23
CA LEU A 104 5.89 9.71 -7.99
C LEU A 104 4.68 10.26 -8.77
N ALA A 105 4.53 9.85 -10.03
CA ALA A 105 3.38 10.22 -10.87
C ALA A 105 2.07 9.67 -10.31
N LEU A 106 2.04 8.42 -9.84
CA LEU A 106 0.88 7.83 -9.16
C LEU A 106 0.54 8.58 -7.87
N GLY A 107 1.54 8.98 -7.08
CA GLY A 107 1.32 9.79 -5.88
C GLY A 107 0.77 11.19 -6.18
N TRP A 108 1.24 11.82 -7.25
CA TRP A 108 0.68 13.08 -7.76
C TRP A 108 -0.76 12.88 -8.24
N LEU A 109 -1.02 11.85 -9.05
CA LEU A 109 -2.34 11.51 -9.56
C LEU A 109 -3.33 11.21 -8.41
N TYR A 110 -2.83 10.59 -7.34
CA TYR A 110 -3.61 10.30 -6.13
C TYR A 110 -4.09 11.57 -5.43
N SER A 111 -3.22 12.58 -5.26
CA SER A 111 -3.47 13.71 -4.34
C SER A 111 -3.55 15.10 -4.97
N ALA A 112 -2.72 15.39 -5.96
CA ALA A 112 -2.42 16.76 -6.40
C ALA A 112 -2.80 17.05 -7.85
N ALA A 113 -3.19 16.03 -8.62
CA ALA A 113 -3.74 16.22 -9.96
C ALA A 113 -5.03 17.07 -9.93
N PRO A 114 -5.40 17.75 -11.03
CA PRO A 114 -6.65 18.53 -11.10
C PRO A 114 -7.90 17.73 -10.75
N ARG A 115 -7.87 16.41 -11.01
CA ARG A 115 -8.87 15.44 -10.55
C ARG A 115 -8.16 14.37 -9.71
N PRO A 116 -7.99 14.60 -8.39
CA PRO A 116 -7.29 13.65 -7.52
C PRO A 116 -8.02 12.30 -7.51
N GLN A 117 -7.30 11.22 -7.79
CA GLN A 117 -7.94 9.91 -7.92
C GLN A 117 -8.44 9.36 -6.58
N LYS A 118 -7.90 9.83 -5.45
CA LYS A 118 -8.43 9.50 -4.12
C LYS A 118 -9.84 10.04 -3.86
N ALA A 119 -10.33 10.98 -4.66
CA ALA A 119 -11.65 11.56 -4.50
C ALA A 119 -12.78 10.70 -5.07
N ASN A 120 -12.47 9.64 -5.83
CA ASN A 120 -13.45 8.73 -6.42
C ASN A 120 -13.03 7.26 -6.29
N LEU A 121 -13.99 6.34 -6.23
CA LEU A 121 -13.70 4.92 -5.99
C LEU A 121 -12.87 4.25 -7.11
N PRO A 122 -13.23 4.34 -8.41
CA PRO A 122 -12.47 3.66 -9.44
C PRO A 122 -11.03 4.14 -9.53
N GLY A 123 -10.83 5.47 -9.44
CA GLY A 123 -9.52 6.11 -9.42
C GLY A 123 -8.69 5.68 -8.22
N PHE A 124 -9.28 5.65 -7.03
CA PHE A 124 -8.60 5.17 -5.83
C PHE A 124 -8.12 3.73 -6.03
N VAL A 125 -9.00 2.82 -6.47
CA VAL A 125 -8.63 1.41 -6.68
C VAL A 125 -7.51 1.31 -7.70
N ALA A 126 -7.66 1.96 -8.86
CA ALA A 126 -6.67 1.91 -9.93
C ALA A 126 -5.29 2.38 -9.46
N VAL A 127 -5.21 3.55 -8.83
CA VAL A 127 -3.93 4.13 -8.40
C VAL A 127 -3.31 3.35 -7.24
N VAL A 128 -4.10 2.86 -6.29
CA VAL A 128 -3.60 2.09 -5.15
C VAL A 128 -3.11 0.70 -5.58
N VAL A 129 -3.86 0.03 -6.46
CA VAL A 129 -3.44 -1.27 -7.04
C VAL A 129 -2.18 -1.08 -7.87
N ALA A 130 -2.15 -0.08 -8.75
CA ALA A 130 -0.97 0.23 -9.56
C ALA A 130 0.26 0.56 -8.69
N GLY A 131 0.10 1.39 -7.65
CA GLY A 131 1.20 1.72 -6.74
C GLY A 131 1.71 0.51 -5.96
N GLY A 132 0.82 -0.43 -5.62
CA GLY A 132 1.19 -1.73 -5.08
C GLY A 132 2.05 -2.54 -6.04
N LEU A 133 1.54 -2.79 -7.25
CA LEU A 133 2.24 -3.57 -8.28
C LEU A 133 3.60 -2.97 -8.61
N VAL A 134 3.66 -1.65 -8.80
CA VAL A 134 4.89 -0.90 -9.06
C VAL A 134 5.91 -1.06 -7.91
N THR A 135 5.46 -1.18 -6.66
CA THR A 135 6.35 -1.44 -5.51
C THR A 135 6.99 -2.83 -5.57
N TYR A 136 6.22 -3.87 -5.90
CA TYR A 136 6.79 -5.22 -6.05
C TYR A 136 7.73 -5.29 -7.25
N LEU A 137 7.33 -4.69 -8.38
CA LEU A 137 8.16 -4.62 -9.59
C LEU A 137 9.46 -3.86 -9.34
N ALA A 138 9.45 -2.80 -8.52
CA ALA A 138 10.67 -2.10 -8.14
C ALA A 138 11.61 -3.00 -7.35
N GLY A 139 11.10 -3.73 -6.38
CA GLY A 139 11.87 -4.74 -5.64
C GLY A 139 12.50 -5.78 -6.56
N TRP A 140 11.69 -6.38 -7.41
CA TRP A 140 12.10 -7.36 -8.42
C TRP A 140 13.19 -6.81 -9.36
N HIS A 141 13.00 -5.58 -9.85
CA HIS A 141 13.96 -4.95 -10.75
C HIS A 141 15.28 -4.59 -10.04
N ALA A 142 15.24 -4.21 -8.77
CA ALA A 142 16.45 -3.97 -7.97
C ALA A 142 17.21 -5.27 -7.65
N ALA A 143 16.53 -6.42 -7.65
CA ALA A 143 17.15 -7.73 -7.48
C ALA A 143 17.72 -8.34 -8.77
N GLY A 144 17.77 -7.57 -9.87
CA GLY A 144 18.34 -7.99 -11.16
C GLY A 144 17.32 -8.16 -12.28
N GLY A 145 16.01 -8.15 -11.98
CA GLY A 145 14.95 -8.28 -12.99
C GLY A 145 14.89 -9.66 -13.66
N GLY A 146 14.55 -9.70 -14.96
CA GLY A 146 14.49 -10.93 -15.76
C GLY A 146 13.07 -11.34 -16.19
N VAL A 147 12.72 -12.62 -16.05
CA VAL A 147 11.34 -13.09 -16.19
C VAL A 147 10.70 -13.10 -14.79
N PRO A 148 9.58 -12.42 -14.56
CA PRO A 148 8.94 -12.41 -13.25
C PRO A 148 8.52 -13.81 -12.79
N ASP A 149 8.89 -14.19 -11.57
CA ASP A 149 8.44 -15.45 -10.95
C ASP A 149 6.90 -15.41 -10.78
N PRO A 150 6.16 -16.44 -11.23
CA PRO A 150 4.70 -16.50 -11.08
C PRO A 150 4.22 -16.33 -9.63
N ARG A 151 5.00 -16.82 -8.65
CA ARG A 151 4.71 -16.70 -7.22
C ARG A 151 4.78 -15.24 -6.77
N MET A 152 5.81 -14.52 -7.20
CA MET A 152 5.94 -13.08 -6.94
C MET A 152 4.77 -12.32 -7.57
N LEU A 153 4.39 -12.61 -8.81
CA LEU A 153 3.24 -11.98 -9.48
C LEU A 153 1.92 -12.25 -8.75
N ALA A 154 1.69 -13.49 -8.32
CA ALA A 154 0.49 -13.86 -7.57
C ALA A 154 0.38 -13.09 -6.25
N VAL A 155 1.47 -13.01 -5.48
CA VAL A 155 1.53 -12.25 -4.22
C VAL A 155 1.36 -10.76 -4.48
N ALA A 156 2.05 -10.22 -5.49
CA ALA A 156 1.96 -8.81 -5.87
C ALA A 156 0.53 -8.40 -6.26
N LEU A 157 -0.14 -9.21 -7.09
CA LEU A 157 -1.53 -9.00 -7.47
C LEU A 157 -2.46 -9.08 -6.26
N ALA A 158 -2.41 -10.17 -5.50
CA ALA A 158 -3.29 -10.38 -4.35
C ALA A 158 -3.18 -9.23 -3.34
N LEU A 159 -1.96 -8.86 -2.95
CA LEU A 159 -1.76 -7.84 -1.92
C LEU A 159 -1.94 -6.41 -2.45
N SER A 160 -1.82 -6.18 -3.76
CA SER A 160 -2.20 -4.89 -4.39
C SER A 160 -3.71 -4.72 -4.43
N PHE A 161 -4.45 -5.77 -4.81
CA PHE A 161 -5.92 -5.76 -4.71
C PHE A 161 -6.42 -5.72 -3.27
N TRP A 162 -5.71 -6.34 -2.32
CA TRP A 162 -6.00 -6.16 -0.90
C TRP A 162 -5.96 -4.67 -0.52
N MET A 163 -4.91 -3.94 -0.92
CA MET A 163 -4.84 -2.50 -0.68
C MET A 163 -5.97 -1.72 -1.36
N GLY A 164 -6.23 -1.99 -2.64
CA GLY A 164 -7.22 -1.27 -3.43
C GLY A 164 -8.66 -1.52 -2.96
N LEU A 165 -9.02 -2.76 -2.62
CA LEU A 165 -10.40 -3.14 -2.32
C LEU A 165 -10.71 -3.14 -0.83
N VAL A 166 -9.72 -3.47 0.02
CA VAL A 166 -9.90 -3.67 1.46
C VAL A 166 -9.32 -2.50 2.26
N GLY A 167 -8.29 -1.82 1.73
CA GLY A 167 -7.67 -0.65 2.37
C GLY A 167 -8.62 0.53 2.58
N MET A 168 -9.74 0.59 1.83
CA MET A 168 -10.84 1.55 2.02
C MET A 168 -11.54 1.42 3.37
N THR A 169 -11.29 0.34 4.13
CA THR A 169 -11.71 0.24 5.55
C THR A 169 -11.22 1.41 6.40
N LYS A 170 -10.15 2.09 5.98
CA LYS A 170 -9.65 3.32 6.63
C LYS A 170 -10.65 4.47 6.60
N ASP A 171 -11.56 4.48 5.63
CA ASP A 171 -12.51 5.58 5.38
C ASP A 171 -13.76 5.48 6.28
N LEU A 172 -14.04 4.30 6.86
CA LEU A 172 -15.15 4.08 7.80
C LEU A 172 -15.20 5.08 8.99
N PRO A 173 -14.08 5.35 9.70
CA PRO A 173 -14.04 6.38 10.75
C PRO A 173 -13.97 7.82 10.22
N ASP A 174 -13.69 8.04 8.93
CA ASP A 174 -13.27 9.33 8.37
C ASP A 174 -14.33 9.99 7.46
N VAL A 175 -15.57 9.46 7.43
CA VAL A 175 -16.70 9.93 6.59
C VAL A 175 -16.95 11.44 6.64
N ALA A 176 -16.91 12.05 7.82
CA ALA A 176 -17.18 13.49 7.98
C ALA A 176 -16.09 14.34 7.32
N GLY A 177 -14.82 14.01 7.55
CA GLY A 177 -13.69 14.68 6.90
C GLY A 177 -13.65 14.43 5.39
N ASP A 178 -13.89 13.20 4.95
CA ASP A 178 -13.95 12.86 3.53
C ASP A 178 -15.03 13.67 2.80
N ARG A 179 -16.21 13.85 3.43
CA ARG A 179 -17.29 14.68 2.88
C ARG A 179 -16.92 16.16 2.83
N LEU A 180 -16.24 16.68 3.85
CA LEU A 180 -15.72 18.06 3.87
C LEU A 180 -14.72 18.29 2.72
N ALA A 181 -13.90 17.27 2.41
CA ALA A 181 -12.95 17.30 1.31
C ALA A 181 -13.57 17.02 -0.07
N GLY A 182 -14.90 16.87 -0.17
CA GLY A 182 -15.60 16.60 -1.43
C GLY A 182 -15.31 15.21 -2.01
N ARG A 183 -14.92 14.24 -1.19
CA ARG A 183 -14.62 12.88 -1.64
C ARG A 183 -15.88 12.01 -1.71
N HIS A 184 -15.85 11.07 -2.65
CA HIS A 184 -16.89 10.08 -2.86
C HIS A 184 -16.39 8.68 -2.46
N THR A 185 -16.01 8.52 -1.19
CA THR A 185 -15.54 7.23 -0.64
C THR A 185 -16.67 6.23 -0.47
N LEU A 186 -16.34 4.94 -0.31
CA LEU A 186 -17.31 3.84 -0.22
C LEU A 186 -18.43 4.07 0.82
N PRO A 187 -18.14 4.50 2.07
CA PRO A 187 -19.18 4.80 3.05
C PRO A 187 -19.95 6.10 2.79
N ILE A 188 -19.56 6.91 1.80
CA ILE A 188 -20.28 8.12 1.38
C ILE A 188 -21.27 7.81 0.25
N VAL A 189 -20.84 7.00 -0.73
CA VAL A 189 -21.64 6.71 -1.94
C VAL A 189 -22.66 5.60 -1.76
N LEU A 190 -22.48 4.74 -0.75
CA LEU A 190 -23.35 3.59 -0.50
C LEU A 190 -23.85 3.60 0.95
N PRO A 191 -25.01 2.96 1.22
CA PRO A 191 -25.42 2.68 2.59
C PRO A 191 -24.32 1.92 3.35
N GLU A 192 -24.10 2.28 4.61
CA GLU A 192 -22.98 1.74 5.41
C GLU A 192 -22.96 0.20 5.45
N ARG A 193 -24.14 -0.43 5.56
CA ARG A 193 -24.26 -1.90 5.53
C ARG A 193 -23.75 -2.48 4.21
N THR A 194 -24.11 -1.89 3.08
CA THR A 194 -23.66 -2.32 1.75
C THR A 194 -22.16 -2.11 1.60
N ALA A 195 -21.63 -0.95 2.02
CA ALA A 195 -20.19 -0.68 2.00
C ALA A 195 -19.41 -1.74 2.80
N ARG A 196 -19.85 -2.08 4.02
CA ARG A 196 -19.25 -3.11 4.86
C ARG A 196 -19.29 -4.51 4.24
N ILE A 197 -20.40 -4.88 3.59
CA ILE A 197 -20.52 -6.15 2.87
C ILE A 197 -19.52 -6.21 1.71
N LEU A 198 -19.41 -5.14 0.92
CA LEU A 198 -18.46 -5.09 -0.19
C LEU A 198 -17.00 -5.19 0.27
N LEU A 199 -16.66 -4.58 1.41
CA LEU A 199 -15.32 -4.72 2.01
C LEU A 199 -15.03 -6.16 2.42
N ALA A 200 -16.00 -6.86 3.02
CA ALA A 200 -15.85 -8.27 3.38
C ALA A 200 -15.72 -9.16 2.13
N LEU A 201 -16.57 -8.95 1.12
CA LEU A 201 -16.51 -9.69 -0.15
C LEU A 201 -15.17 -9.46 -0.86
N GLY A 202 -14.69 -8.22 -0.95
CA GLY A 202 -13.39 -7.90 -1.54
C GLY A 202 -12.25 -8.61 -0.81
N ALA A 203 -12.28 -8.66 0.53
CA ALA A 203 -11.29 -9.37 1.32
C ALA A 203 -11.29 -10.88 1.05
N LEU A 204 -12.47 -11.51 1.02
CA LEU A 204 -12.63 -12.94 0.76
C LEU A 204 -12.25 -13.31 -0.67
N ILE A 205 -12.61 -12.49 -1.67
CA ILE A 205 -12.24 -12.70 -3.08
C ILE A 205 -10.72 -12.68 -3.24
N VAL A 206 -10.06 -11.67 -2.68
CA VAL A 206 -8.60 -11.53 -2.78
C VAL A 206 -7.89 -12.69 -2.08
N ALA A 207 -8.32 -13.05 -0.87
CA ALA A 207 -7.74 -14.15 -0.13
C ALA A 207 -7.99 -15.51 -0.78
N GLY A 208 -9.21 -15.74 -1.29
CA GLY A 208 -9.59 -16.93 -2.04
C GLY A 208 -8.81 -17.08 -3.35
N GLY A 209 -8.53 -15.96 -4.04
CA GLY A 209 -7.68 -15.96 -5.23
C GLY A 209 -6.26 -16.47 -4.94
N LEU A 210 -5.60 -15.96 -3.88
CA LEU A 210 -4.27 -16.45 -3.50
C LEU A 210 -4.31 -17.91 -3.03
N ALA A 211 -5.37 -18.31 -2.31
CA ALA A 211 -5.57 -19.69 -1.88
C ALA A 211 -5.73 -20.65 -3.07
N ALA A 212 -6.47 -20.25 -4.12
CA ALA A 212 -6.58 -21.03 -5.34
C ALA A 212 -5.23 -21.22 -6.03
N VAL A 213 -4.41 -20.17 -6.12
CA VAL A 213 -3.04 -20.28 -6.67
C VAL A 213 -2.17 -21.20 -5.81
N SER A 214 -2.34 -21.18 -4.48
CA SER A 214 -1.56 -22.04 -3.58
C SER A 214 -1.82 -23.54 -3.75
N VAL A 215 -2.90 -23.93 -4.44
CA VAL A 215 -3.17 -25.34 -4.79
C VAL A 215 -2.15 -25.85 -5.80
N THR A 216 -1.77 -25.03 -6.79
CA THR A 216 -0.76 -25.37 -7.79
C THR A 216 0.65 -24.95 -7.36
N GLU A 217 0.76 -23.98 -6.45
CA GLU A 217 2.02 -23.48 -5.88
C GLU A 217 2.04 -23.59 -4.34
N PRO A 218 2.30 -24.78 -3.78
CA PRO A 218 2.17 -25.04 -2.33
C PRO A 218 3.09 -24.18 -1.44
N THR A 219 4.17 -23.62 -2.00
CA THR A 219 5.05 -22.69 -1.28
C THR A 219 4.31 -21.42 -0.80
N LEU A 220 3.21 -21.06 -1.47
CA LEU A 220 2.35 -19.93 -1.10
C LEU A 220 1.31 -20.27 -0.02
N LEU A 221 1.19 -21.53 0.41
CA LEU A 221 0.16 -21.95 1.37
C LEU A 221 0.18 -21.18 2.70
N PRO A 222 1.34 -20.89 3.33
CA PRO A 222 1.38 -20.08 4.54
C PRO A 222 0.88 -18.65 4.33
N LEU A 223 1.22 -18.04 3.18
CA LEU A 223 0.80 -16.70 2.79
C LEU A 223 -0.71 -16.64 2.55
N ALA A 224 -1.24 -17.62 1.83
CA ALA A 224 -2.67 -17.77 1.58
C ALA A 224 -3.45 -17.98 2.89
N GLY A 225 -2.96 -18.84 3.80
CA GLY A 225 -3.57 -19.08 5.11
C GLY A 225 -3.63 -17.83 5.97
N LEU A 226 -2.55 -17.04 6.02
CA LEU A 226 -2.52 -15.76 6.75
C LEU A 226 -3.47 -14.73 6.13
N LEU A 227 -3.51 -14.63 4.79
CA LEU A 227 -4.40 -13.71 4.09
C LEU A 227 -5.88 -14.08 4.29
N LEU A 228 -6.22 -15.37 4.23
CA LEU A 228 -7.57 -15.90 4.54
C LEU A 228 -7.96 -15.62 5.99
N THR A 229 -7.07 -15.89 6.94
CA THR A 229 -7.30 -15.60 8.35
C THR A 229 -7.58 -14.11 8.54
N GLY A 230 -6.77 -13.26 7.92
CA GLY A 230 -6.97 -11.81 7.90
C GLY A 230 -8.30 -11.38 7.28
N ALA A 231 -8.72 -12.01 6.18
CA ALA A 231 -10.00 -11.76 5.52
C ALA A 231 -11.19 -12.14 6.40
N VAL A 232 -11.11 -13.27 7.11
CA VAL A 232 -12.14 -13.69 8.07
C VAL A 232 -12.22 -12.72 9.24
N VAL A 233 -11.08 -12.38 9.87
CA VAL A 233 -11.05 -11.41 10.98
C VAL A 233 -11.62 -10.06 10.56
N LEU A 234 -11.24 -9.57 9.37
CA LEU A 234 -11.76 -8.32 8.83
C LEU A 234 -13.26 -8.40 8.55
N SER A 235 -13.73 -9.50 7.98
CA SER A 235 -15.15 -9.75 7.72
C SER A 235 -15.95 -9.75 9.01
N CYS A 236 -15.47 -10.43 10.06
CA CYS A 236 -16.06 -10.36 11.39
C CYS A 236 -16.09 -8.93 11.93
N CYS A 237 -15.01 -8.16 11.74
CA CYS A 237 -14.98 -6.76 12.19
C CYS A 237 -16.04 -5.91 11.49
N VAL A 238 -16.25 -6.05 10.18
CA VAL A 238 -17.16 -5.18 9.40
C VAL A 238 -18.62 -5.66 9.39
N LEU A 239 -18.87 -6.96 9.51
CA LEU A 239 -20.23 -7.55 9.45
C LEU A 239 -20.89 -7.72 10.82
N THR A 240 -20.14 -7.56 11.91
CA THR A 240 -20.67 -7.61 13.28
C THR A 240 -20.56 -6.24 13.95
N ARG A 241 -21.10 -6.13 15.18
CA ARG A 241 -21.06 -4.91 15.99
C ARG A 241 -19.67 -4.56 16.55
N ILE A 242 -18.63 -5.36 16.23
CA ILE A 242 -17.26 -5.17 16.75
C ILE A 242 -16.70 -3.80 16.35
N SER A 243 -17.03 -3.28 15.18
CA SER A 243 -16.53 -1.98 14.71
C SER A 243 -17.55 -0.86 14.73
N ASP A 244 -18.65 -1.03 15.47
CA ASP A 244 -19.67 0.00 15.64
C ASP A 244 -19.31 0.98 16.77
N GLY A 245 -19.89 2.18 16.70
CA GLY A 245 -19.72 3.22 17.71
C GLY A 245 -18.55 4.15 17.42
N ASP A 246 -17.66 4.31 18.40
CA ASP A 246 -16.61 5.34 18.38
C ASP A 246 -15.57 5.15 17.26
N ARG A 247 -14.79 6.21 17.03
CA ARG A 247 -13.73 6.27 16.02
C ARG A 247 -12.66 5.19 16.21
N SER A 248 -12.36 4.77 17.44
CA SER A 248 -11.36 3.73 17.73
C SER A 248 -11.86 2.35 17.29
N ARG A 249 -13.13 2.04 17.58
CA ARG A 249 -13.80 0.80 17.14
C ARG A 249 -13.93 0.75 15.62
N ARG A 250 -14.33 1.86 14.99
CA ARG A 250 -14.41 1.98 13.52
C ARG A 250 -13.05 1.83 12.82
N ARG A 251 -11.92 2.02 13.52
CA ARG A 251 -10.56 1.74 12.99
C ARG A 251 -10.14 0.27 13.08
N ARG A 252 -10.88 -0.61 13.78
CA ARG A 252 -10.54 -2.04 13.94
C ARG A 252 -10.38 -2.79 12.60
N PRO A 253 -11.29 -2.64 11.60
CA PRO A 253 -11.12 -3.28 10.30
C PRO A 253 -9.82 -2.88 9.61
N TYR A 254 -9.45 -1.59 9.66
CA TYR A 254 -8.19 -1.11 9.09
C TYR A 254 -6.95 -1.66 9.83
N ARG A 255 -7.04 -1.85 11.16
CA ARG A 255 -5.97 -2.50 11.93
C ARG A 255 -5.81 -3.97 11.54
N ALA A 256 -6.90 -4.71 11.37
CA ALA A 256 -6.86 -6.08 10.87
C ALA A 256 -6.24 -6.13 9.46
N PHE A 257 -6.69 -5.25 8.57
CA PHE A 257 -6.11 -5.05 7.24
C PHE A 257 -4.58 -4.86 7.27
N MET A 258 -4.09 -3.95 8.13
CA MET A 258 -2.65 -3.66 8.26
C MET A 258 -1.87 -4.83 8.88
N LEU A 259 -2.42 -5.49 9.91
CA LEU A 259 -1.78 -6.63 10.55
C LEU A 259 -1.59 -7.79 9.57
N THR A 260 -2.62 -8.09 8.77
CA THR A 260 -2.55 -9.09 7.70
C THR A 260 -1.45 -8.75 6.70
N GLN A 261 -1.34 -7.48 6.30
CA GLN A 261 -0.25 -7.04 5.43
C GLN A 261 1.11 -7.33 6.08
N TYR A 262 1.37 -6.90 7.32
CA TYR A 262 2.66 -7.18 7.95
C TYR A 262 2.95 -8.68 8.06
N ALA A 263 1.97 -9.48 8.50
CA ALA A 263 2.13 -10.92 8.67
C ALA A 263 2.50 -11.61 7.36
N VAL A 264 1.74 -11.37 6.28
CA VAL A 264 2.00 -12.00 4.97
C VAL A 264 3.39 -11.64 4.44
N HIS A 265 3.80 -10.37 4.50
CA HIS A 265 5.12 -9.99 3.98
C HIS A 265 6.28 -10.52 4.82
N LEU A 266 6.17 -10.46 6.16
CA LEU A 266 7.20 -11.00 7.04
C LEU A 266 7.36 -12.51 6.85
N THR A 267 6.25 -13.24 6.69
CA THR A 267 6.28 -14.67 6.37
C THR A 267 6.92 -14.92 5.00
N ALA A 268 6.58 -14.15 3.96
CA ALA A 268 7.17 -14.31 2.63
C ALA A 268 8.70 -14.13 2.67
N ILE A 269 9.15 -13.07 3.34
CA ILE A 269 10.57 -12.76 3.51
C ILE A 269 11.26 -13.88 4.30
N ALA A 270 10.67 -14.33 5.41
CA ALA A 270 11.23 -15.40 6.22
C ALA A 270 11.34 -16.73 5.46
N GLN A 271 10.34 -17.08 4.64
CA GLN A 271 10.40 -18.26 3.77
C GLN A 271 11.54 -18.17 2.76
N CYS A 272 11.77 -17.00 2.16
CA CYS A 272 12.86 -16.82 1.20
C CYS A 272 14.25 -16.89 1.85
N LEU A 273 14.39 -16.46 3.11
CA LEU A 273 15.66 -16.47 3.84
C LEU A 273 15.99 -17.81 4.47
N ALA A 274 15.03 -18.75 4.54
CA ALA A 274 15.21 -20.07 5.12
C ALA A 274 15.64 -21.15 4.10
N ILE A 275 15.74 -20.78 2.82
CA ILE A 275 16.15 -21.63 1.70
C ILE A 275 17.59 -21.29 1.34
#